data_AF-A0A7C4SJD3-F1
#
_entry.id   AF-A0A7C4SJD3-F1
#
_cell.length_a   1.000
_cell.length_b   1.000
_cell.length_c   1.000
_cell.angle_alpha   90.00
_cell.angle_beta   90.00
_cell.angle_gamma   90.00
#
_symmetry.space_group_name_H-M   'P 1'
#
loop_
_entity.id
_entity.type
_entity.pdbx_description
1 polymer ?
#
loop_
_entity_poly.entity_id
_entity_poly.type
_entity_poly.pdbx_seq_one_letter_code
_entity_poly.pdbx_strand_id
1 'polypeptide(L)'
;MLTPAYVKFAGLIIYVLTAINLANSMVVYKDLVISGVGDGVIINYSGTDYIYVLTSDLSDVFIVDVLSTSASGQYSGAVYMKLAKHAINIDDSSFLVVLYSTSPYVINISKVSSNNVQVETLRCPGNVSLQLMFRLINNLTGNYGPQPVQIPQYLKAPLWNVVIVTLLLLMFAATALLDVRDYSQIKKDRWGVGESIALVVRYLVYGSLIAFLCAALITIGLTIYNNFMYRSSSFDISWLFIPFLILVANLIAYYICKWRGLYDVIDEE
;
A
#
# COMPACT_ATOMS: atom_id res chain seq x y z
N MET A 1 26.30 -31.96 3.55
CA MET A 1 25.38 -31.44 2.52
C MET A 1 24.20 -30.80 3.23
N LEU A 2 24.17 -29.48 3.35
CA LEU A 2 23.02 -28.73 3.85
C LEU A 2 22.02 -28.60 2.69
N THR A 3 20.78 -29.02 2.89
CA THR A 3 19.75 -28.98 1.86
C THR A 3 19.44 -27.54 1.46
N PRO A 4 19.06 -27.27 0.20
CA PRO A 4 18.79 -25.91 -0.31
C PRO A 4 17.68 -25.16 0.44
N ALA A 5 16.89 -25.85 1.28
CA ALA A 5 15.89 -25.26 2.16
C ALA A 5 16.52 -24.47 3.32
N TYR A 6 17.61 -24.96 3.93
CA TYR A 6 18.27 -24.27 5.05
C TYR A 6 18.95 -22.98 4.62
N VAL A 7 19.51 -22.92 3.41
CA VAL A 7 20.14 -21.71 2.87
C VAL A 7 19.10 -20.62 2.61
N LYS A 8 17.90 -20.99 2.13
CA LYS A 8 16.79 -20.05 1.94
C LYS A 8 16.21 -19.54 3.25
N PHE A 9 16.12 -20.41 4.27
CA PHE A 9 15.63 -20.04 5.60
C PHE A 9 16.64 -19.16 6.37
N ALA A 10 17.93 -19.47 6.28
CA ALA A 10 18.99 -18.63 6.81
C ALA A 10 19.07 -17.28 6.08
N GLY A 11 18.87 -17.25 4.77
CA GLY A 11 18.76 -16.02 3.99
C GLY A 11 17.56 -15.16 4.40
N LEU A 12 16.42 -15.77 4.70
CA LEU A 12 15.23 -15.08 5.22
C LEU A 12 15.48 -14.51 6.63
N ILE A 13 16.12 -15.29 7.53
CA ILE A 13 16.46 -14.84 8.88
C ILE A 13 17.48 -13.70 8.84
N ILE A 14 18.50 -13.80 7.99
CA ILE A 14 19.49 -12.73 7.79
C ILE A 14 18.81 -11.50 7.18
N TYR A 15 17.94 -11.65 6.18
CA TYR A 15 17.18 -10.55 5.59
C TYR A 15 16.27 -9.85 6.62
N VAL A 16 15.58 -10.62 7.46
CA VAL A 16 14.74 -10.13 8.56
C VAL A 16 15.59 -9.46 9.64
N LEU A 17 16.73 -10.04 10.03
CA LEU A 17 17.66 -9.42 10.99
C LEU A 17 18.34 -8.17 10.44
N THR A 18 18.62 -8.09 9.13
CA THR A 18 19.13 -6.88 8.49
C THR A 18 18.03 -5.83 8.33
N ALA A 19 16.79 -6.22 8.03
CA ALA A 19 15.65 -5.31 7.97
C ALA A 19 15.30 -4.74 9.35
N ILE A 20 15.46 -5.51 10.43
CA ILE A 20 15.28 -5.07 11.81
C ILE A 20 16.44 -4.16 12.27
N ASN A 21 17.67 -4.37 11.80
CA ASN A 21 18.82 -3.53 12.13
C ASN A 21 18.96 -2.25 11.27
N LEU A 22 18.14 -2.07 10.23
CA LEU A 22 18.22 -0.91 9.32
C LEU A 22 17.28 0.25 9.65
N ALA A 23 16.45 0.16 10.68
CA ALA A 23 15.45 1.18 10.96
C ALA A 23 15.54 1.73 12.39
N ASN A 24 16.68 2.34 12.73
CA ASN A 24 16.60 3.46 13.66
C ASN A 24 15.85 4.57 12.90
N SER A 25 14.55 4.70 13.17
CA SER A 25 13.71 5.76 12.63
C SER A 25 13.28 6.69 13.74
N MET A 26 13.59 7.96 13.61
CA MET A 26 13.06 9.02 14.46
C MET A 26 11.78 9.53 13.80
N VAL A 27 10.63 9.40 14.47
CA VAL A 27 9.35 9.89 13.95
C VAL A 27 8.92 11.10 14.78
N VAL A 28 8.64 12.23 14.11
CA VAL A 28 8.17 13.46 14.73
C VAL A 28 6.83 13.83 14.12
N TYR A 29 5.82 13.92 14.99
CA TYR A 29 4.47 14.32 14.63
C TYR A 29 4.27 15.80 14.94
N LYS A 30 3.73 16.54 13.97
CA LYS A 30 3.37 17.95 14.16
C LYS A 30 2.03 18.27 13.52
N ASP A 31 1.24 19.06 14.23
CA ASP A 31 0.02 19.61 13.69
C ASP A 31 0.29 20.95 13.03
N LEU A 32 -0.05 21.06 11.74
CA LEU A 32 0.05 22.28 10.97
C LEU A 32 -1.34 22.82 10.68
N VAL A 33 -1.73 23.83 11.45
CA VAL A 33 -2.92 24.63 11.16
C VAL A 33 -2.63 25.57 9.99
N ILE A 34 -3.36 25.41 8.90
CA ILE A 34 -3.30 26.26 7.69
C ILE A 34 -4.55 27.13 7.68
N SER A 35 -4.36 28.45 7.61
CA SER A 35 -5.45 29.43 7.74
C SER A 35 -5.70 30.23 6.45
N GLY A 36 -4.77 30.25 5.51
CA GLY A 36 -4.93 30.96 4.25
C GLY A 36 -3.98 30.50 3.13
N VAL A 37 -4.24 30.96 1.90
CA VAL A 37 -3.34 30.74 0.77
C VAL A 37 -2.01 31.44 1.03
N GLY A 38 -0.91 30.72 0.77
CA GLY A 38 0.44 31.16 1.11
C GLY A 38 0.94 30.70 2.48
N ASP A 39 0.06 30.23 3.37
CA ASP A 39 0.50 29.55 4.60
C ASP A 39 1.16 28.20 4.24
N GLY A 40 2.18 27.83 5.02
CA GLY A 40 2.99 26.67 4.70
C GLY A 40 4.05 26.33 5.73
N VAL A 41 4.91 25.38 5.37
CA VAL A 41 6.08 24.98 6.15
C VAL A 41 7.30 24.99 5.24
N ILE A 42 8.39 25.49 5.80
CA ILE A 42 9.72 25.42 5.20
C ILE A 42 10.60 24.58 6.11
N ILE A 43 11.13 23.49 5.56
CA ILE A 43 12.01 22.56 6.27
C ILE A 43 13.41 22.75 5.69
N ASN A 44 14.25 23.50 6.38
CA ASN A 44 15.65 23.65 6.01
C ASN A 44 16.47 22.54 6.64
N TYR A 45 17.32 21.88 5.88
CA TYR A 45 18.22 20.85 6.38
C TYR A 45 19.67 21.20 6.03
N SER A 46 20.59 20.81 6.91
CA SER A 46 22.04 21.02 6.72
C SER A 46 22.84 19.91 7.38
N GLY A 47 23.88 19.44 6.70
CA GLY A 47 24.76 18.37 7.19
C GLY A 47 26.11 18.36 6.49
N THR A 48 27.00 17.51 6.99
CA THR A 48 28.36 17.32 6.46
C THR A 48 28.45 16.30 5.34
N ASP A 49 27.43 15.45 5.20
CA ASP A 49 27.34 14.42 4.16
C ASP A 49 25.99 14.52 3.44
N TYR A 50 25.82 13.80 2.33
CA TYR A 50 24.61 13.81 1.53
C TYR A 50 23.37 13.50 2.39
N ILE A 51 22.31 14.30 2.18
CA ILE A 51 21.01 14.13 2.84
C ILE A 51 20.01 13.77 1.75
N TYR A 52 19.48 12.55 1.82
CA TYR A 52 18.41 12.08 0.95
C TYR A 52 17.07 12.57 1.50
N VAL A 53 16.25 13.13 0.63
CA VAL A 53 14.93 13.68 0.98
C VAL A 53 13.87 13.04 0.11
N LEU A 54 12.83 12.52 0.76
CA LEU A 54 11.62 12.01 0.11
C LEU A 54 10.41 12.76 0.68
N THR A 55 9.48 13.14 -0.19
CA THR A 55 8.23 13.79 0.19
C THR A 55 7.06 12.96 -0.31
N SER A 56 5.97 12.89 0.46
CA SER A 56 4.72 12.32 -0.04
C SER A 56 4.08 13.25 -1.06
N ASP A 57 3.44 12.66 -2.08
CA ASP A 57 2.58 13.42 -2.98
C ASP A 57 1.39 14.00 -2.21
N LEU A 58 1.25 15.32 -2.31
CA LEU A 58 0.08 16.06 -1.83
C LEU A 58 -0.86 16.35 -3.00
N SER A 59 -2.11 16.70 -2.69
CA SER A 59 -3.06 17.13 -3.71
C SER A 59 -2.60 18.40 -4.41
N ASP A 60 -3.05 18.63 -5.65
CA ASP A 60 -2.73 19.79 -6.51
C ASP A 60 -3.10 21.17 -5.93
N VAL A 61 -3.62 21.17 -4.71
CA VAL A 61 -3.93 22.36 -3.92
C VAL A 61 -2.68 22.86 -3.17
N PHE A 62 -1.69 21.99 -2.96
CA PHE A 62 -0.39 22.31 -2.38
C PHE A 62 0.70 22.35 -3.45
N ILE A 63 1.65 23.26 -3.29
CA ILE A 63 2.90 23.26 -4.05
C ILE A 63 4.00 22.80 -3.10
N VAL A 64 4.71 21.74 -3.50
CA VAL A 64 5.88 21.21 -2.80
C VAL A 64 7.10 21.38 -3.69
N ASP A 65 8.06 22.17 -3.24
CA ASP A 65 9.33 22.41 -3.94
C ASP A 65 10.48 21.89 -3.07
N VAL A 66 11.36 21.06 -3.65
CA VAL A 66 12.56 20.57 -2.98
C VAL A 66 13.78 21.23 -3.62
N LEU A 67 14.45 22.07 -2.83
CA LEU A 67 15.72 22.69 -3.21
C LEU A 67 16.86 21.94 -2.51
N SER A 68 17.92 21.65 -3.26
CA SER A 68 19.16 21.11 -2.72
C SER A 68 20.33 21.94 -3.25
N THR A 69 21.28 22.23 -2.37
CA THR A 69 22.53 22.92 -2.68
C THR A 69 23.67 22.16 -2.03
N SER A 70 24.73 21.94 -2.80
CA SER A 70 25.98 21.39 -2.27
C SER A 70 27.08 22.41 -2.55
N ALA A 71 27.67 22.94 -1.49
CA ALA A 71 28.75 23.90 -1.60
C ALA A 71 29.80 23.60 -0.52
N SER A 72 31.08 23.57 -0.93
CA SER A 72 32.22 23.45 0.00
C SER A 72 32.14 22.30 1.01
N GLY A 73 31.64 21.12 0.60
CA GLY A 73 31.55 19.95 1.47
C GLY A 73 30.44 20.04 2.54
N GLN A 74 29.55 21.02 2.45
CA GLN A 74 28.30 21.06 3.19
C GLN A 74 27.13 20.79 2.25
N TYR A 75 26.22 19.93 2.71
CA TYR A 75 24.97 19.62 2.02
C TYR A 75 23.84 20.31 2.74
N SER A 76 23.17 21.21 2.05
CA SER A 76 22.03 21.94 2.57
C SER A 76 20.89 21.98 1.57
N GLY A 77 19.69 22.13 2.07
CA GLY A 77 18.54 22.30 1.20
C GLY A 77 17.31 22.67 1.98
N ALA A 78 16.21 22.81 1.25
CA ALA A 78 14.96 23.27 1.80
C ALA A 78 13.80 22.57 1.10
N VAL A 79 12.85 22.07 1.89
CA VAL A 79 11.56 21.60 1.40
C VAL A 79 10.53 22.68 1.70
N TYR A 80 9.95 23.26 0.66
CA TYR A 80 8.88 24.23 0.77
C TYR A 80 7.57 23.54 0.49
N MET A 81 6.61 23.66 1.41
CA MET A 81 5.22 23.29 1.18
C MET A 81 4.38 24.53 1.43
N LYS A 82 3.54 24.92 0.47
CA LYS A 82 2.60 26.03 0.61
C LYS A 82 1.23 25.68 0.06
N LEU A 83 0.18 26.23 0.67
CA LEU A 83 -1.16 26.20 0.12
C LEU A 83 -1.24 27.13 -1.10
N ALA A 84 -1.44 26.56 -2.29
CA ALA A 84 -1.45 27.29 -3.56
C ALA A 84 -2.86 27.70 -4.02
N LYS A 85 -3.89 26.95 -3.61
CA LYS A 85 -5.29 27.23 -3.93
C LYS A 85 -6.13 27.12 -2.65
N HIS A 86 -7.27 27.80 -2.58
CA HIS A 86 -8.18 27.63 -1.45
C HIS A 86 -8.72 26.19 -1.42
N ALA A 87 -8.50 25.48 -0.31
CA ALA A 87 -9.04 24.14 -0.07
C ALA A 87 -10.21 24.21 0.92
N ILE A 88 -11.40 23.80 0.50
CA ILE A 88 -12.62 23.84 1.34
C ILE A 88 -12.63 22.69 2.37
N ASN A 89 -11.86 21.63 2.13
CA ASN A 89 -11.76 20.50 3.05
C ASN A 89 -10.33 19.92 3.02
N ILE A 90 -9.56 20.16 4.09
CA ILE A 90 -8.21 19.60 4.32
C ILE A 90 -8.32 18.52 5.43
N ASP A 91 -9.51 17.93 5.65
CA ASP A 91 -9.85 17.35 6.96
C ASP A 91 -9.04 16.11 7.36
N ASP A 92 -8.18 15.55 6.52
CA ASP A 92 -7.19 14.55 6.96
C ASP A 92 -5.98 14.41 6.02
N SER A 93 -5.57 15.47 5.31
CA SER A 93 -4.34 15.36 4.52
C SER A 93 -3.13 15.37 5.45
N SER A 94 -2.29 14.35 5.31
CA SER A 94 -1.00 14.26 5.98
C SER A 94 0.12 14.48 4.97
N PHE A 95 1.10 15.28 5.36
CA PHE A 95 2.32 15.49 4.60
C PHE A 95 3.46 14.78 5.30
N LEU A 96 4.10 13.83 4.61
CA LEU A 96 5.24 13.09 5.10
C LEU A 96 6.51 13.59 4.41
N VAL A 97 7.51 13.94 5.20
CA VAL A 97 8.86 14.19 4.71
C VAL A 97 9.82 13.24 5.41
N VAL A 98 10.55 12.44 4.63
CA VAL A 98 11.56 11.51 5.13
C VAL A 98 12.94 12.04 4.75
N LEU A 99 13.80 12.18 5.75
CA LEU A 99 15.20 12.58 5.57
C LEU A 99 16.12 11.47 6.06
N TYR A 100 17.21 11.22 5.33
CA TYR A 100 18.23 10.24 5.72
C TYR A 100 19.63 10.74 5.39
N SER A 101 20.57 10.54 6.33
CA SER A 101 21.99 10.77 6.11
C SER A 101 22.83 9.80 6.94
N THR A 102 24.02 9.49 6.42
CA THR A 102 25.08 8.72 7.07
C THR A 102 25.76 9.50 8.20
N SER A 103 25.79 10.83 8.09
CA SER A 103 26.35 11.74 9.11
C SER A 103 25.24 12.46 9.90
N PRO A 104 25.51 12.96 11.12
CA PRO A 104 24.57 13.81 11.85
C PRO A 104 24.20 15.08 11.06
N TYR A 105 22.93 15.47 11.12
CA TYR A 105 22.40 16.62 10.40
C TYR A 105 21.41 17.41 11.26
N VAL A 106 21.21 18.67 10.90
CA VAL A 106 20.32 19.60 11.61
C VAL A 106 19.20 20.04 10.68
N ILE A 107 17.98 20.04 11.21
CA ILE A 107 16.78 20.50 10.51
C ILE A 107 16.17 21.67 11.26
N ASN A 108 15.82 22.71 10.53
CA ASN A 108 15.03 23.83 10.99
C ASN A 108 13.66 23.79 10.32
N ILE A 109 12.62 23.56 11.11
CA ILE A 109 11.24 23.58 10.67
C ILE A 109 10.72 24.97 10.98
N SER A 110 10.35 25.72 9.94
CA SER A 110 9.73 27.02 10.08
C SER A 110 8.31 26.99 9.56
N LYS A 111 7.35 27.31 10.43
CA LYS A 111 5.97 27.54 10.04
C LYS A 111 5.86 28.95 9.50
N VAL A 112 5.38 29.10 8.27
CA VAL A 112 5.09 30.39 7.66
C VAL A 112 3.59 30.58 7.72
N SER A 113 3.14 31.41 8.65
CA SER A 113 1.78 31.94 8.65
C SER A 113 1.85 33.45 8.63
N SER A 114 0.90 34.09 7.95
CA SER A 114 0.79 35.53 7.63
C SER A 114 1.35 36.57 8.63
N ASN A 115 1.56 36.27 9.92
CA ASN A 115 2.21 37.16 10.89
C ASN A 115 3.15 36.49 11.92
N ASN A 116 3.45 35.19 11.84
CA ASN A 116 4.31 34.52 12.82
C ASN A 116 5.18 33.43 12.18
N VAL A 117 6.49 33.51 12.44
CA VAL A 117 7.47 32.47 12.07
C VAL A 117 7.89 31.74 13.33
N GLN A 118 7.35 30.53 13.52
CA GLN A 118 7.83 29.64 14.57
C GLN A 118 8.92 28.74 13.97
N VAL A 119 10.14 28.86 14.49
CA VAL A 119 11.28 28.05 14.07
C VAL A 119 11.59 27.04 15.16
N GLU A 120 11.60 25.77 14.80
CA GLU A 120 12.03 24.69 15.67
C GLU A 120 13.22 23.97 15.04
N THR A 121 14.29 23.81 15.82
CA THR A 121 15.51 23.15 15.38
C THR A 121 15.57 21.74 15.96
N LEU A 122 15.70 20.75 15.08
CA LEU A 122 15.88 19.35 15.42
C LEU A 122 17.29 18.90 15.04
N ARG A 123 17.97 18.21 15.95
CA ARG A 123 19.27 17.60 15.69
C ARG A 123 19.09 16.10 15.50
N CYS A 124 19.51 15.60 14.36
CA CYS A 124 19.35 14.20 13.98
C CYS A 124 20.70 13.49 14.00
N PRO A 125 20.82 12.35 14.69
CA PRO A 125 22.01 11.52 14.63
C PRO A 125 22.18 10.89 13.23
N GLY A 126 23.42 10.59 12.85
CA GLY A 126 23.71 9.88 11.60
C GLY A 126 23.21 8.44 11.63
N ASN A 127 22.99 7.86 10.45
CA ASN A 127 22.45 6.50 10.25
C ASN A 127 21.03 6.31 10.83
N VAL A 128 20.27 7.40 10.99
CA VAL A 128 18.88 7.38 11.44
C VAL A 128 18.02 8.07 10.40
N SER A 129 16.93 7.43 9.99
CA SER A 129 15.93 8.05 9.14
C SER A 129 15.00 8.92 9.99
N LEU A 130 14.86 10.20 9.64
CA LEU A 130 13.87 11.06 10.25
C LEU A 130 12.60 11.06 9.40
N GLN A 131 11.47 10.82 10.04
CA GLN A 131 10.15 10.94 9.44
C GLN A 131 9.41 12.10 10.10
N LEU A 132 9.16 13.16 9.35
CA LEU A 132 8.35 14.30 9.76
C LEU A 132 6.93 14.11 9.22
N MET A 133 5.98 13.91 10.11
CA MET A 133 4.57 13.76 9.77
C MET A 133 3.83 15.02 10.18
N PHE A 134 3.34 15.76 9.18
CA PHE A 134 2.51 16.93 9.39
C PHE A 134 1.05 16.58 9.17
N ARG A 135 0.21 16.76 10.19
CA ARG A 135 -1.24 16.73 10.02
C ARG A 135 -1.71 18.12 9.62
N LEU A 136 -2.30 18.25 8.43
CA LEU A 136 -2.80 19.52 7.93
C LEU A 136 -4.22 19.72 8.46
N ILE A 137 -4.44 20.77 9.25
CA ILE A 137 -5.75 21.07 9.86
C ILE A 137 -6.32 22.31 9.18
N ASN A 138 -7.53 22.19 8.61
CA ASN A 138 -8.24 23.31 8.00
C ASN A 138 -8.89 24.20 9.06
N ASN A 139 -8.84 25.51 8.89
CA ASN A 139 -9.66 26.45 9.64
C ASN A 139 -10.32 27.50 8.72
N LEU A 140 -10.83 27.05 7.57
CA LEU A 140 -11.50 27.90 6.58
C LEU A 140 -13.03 27.85 6.77
N THR A 141 -13.62 28.88 7.36
CA THR A 141 -15.06 29.03 7.60
C THR A 141 -15.80 29.63 6.39
N GLY A 142 -15.80 28.94 5.24
CA GLY A 142 -16.43 29.45 4.00
C GLY A 142 -17.30 28.42 3.28
N ASN A 143 -18.59 28.72 3.12
CA ASN A 143 -19.58 27.92 2.38
C ASN A 143 -19.34 28.05 0.86
N TYR A 144 -18.92 26.98 0.17
CA TYR A 144 -18.84 26.99 -1.30
C TYR A 144 -19.11 25.62 -1.96
N GLY A 145 -20.00 25.65 -2.96
CA GLY A 145 -19.98 24.93 -4.23
C GLY A 145 -20.12 23.39 -4.24
N PRO A 146 -21.04 22.81 -5.05
CA PRO A 146 -21.14 21.35 -5.19
C PRO A 146 -19.89 20.77 -5.85
N GLN A 147 -19.29 19.78 -5.18
CA GLN A 147 -18.05 19.13 -5.60
C GLN A 147 -18.27 18.12 -6.73
N PRO A 148 -17.23 17.83 -7.54
CA PRO A 148 -17.22 16.63 -8.36
C PRO A 148 -17.27 15.40 -7.43
N VAL A 149 -18.13 14.44 -7.77
CA VAL A 149 -18.32 13.20 -7.01
C VAL A 149 -16.97 12.51 -6.83
N GLN A 150 -16.46 12.50 -5.60
CA GLN A 150 -15.28 11.73 -5.27
C GLN A 150 -15.61 10.26 -5.49
N ILE A 151 -14.90 9.61 -6.42
CA ILE A 151 -14.98 8.17 -6.59
C ILE A 151 -14.56 7.56 -5.26
N PRO A 152 -15.42 6.78 -4.59
CA PRO A 152 -15.12 6.33 -3.26
C PRO A 152 -13.85 5.47 -3.23
N GLN A 153 -12.96 5.73 -2.28
CA GLN A 153 -11.64 5.09 -2.14
C GLN A 153 -11.67 3.57 -1.89
N TYR A 154 -12.85 2.94 -1.81
CA TYR A 154 -13.03 1.50 -1.61
C TYR A 154 -12.47 0.63 -2.75
N LEU A 155 -12.06 1.23 -3.88
CA LEU A 155 -11.45 0.55 -5.03
C LEU A 155 -9.92 0.49 -4.98
N LYS A 156 -9.26 1.12 -4.00
CA LYS A 156 -7.80 1.07 -3.87
C LYS A 156 -7.37 -0.24 -3.18
N ALA A 157 -7.57 -1.36 -3.87
CA ALA A 157 -7.08 -2.64 -3.39
C ALA A 157 -5.54 -2.64 -3.40
N PRO A 158 -4.91 -3.17 -2.33
CA PRO A 158 -3.47 -3.21 -2.28
C PRO A 158 -2.94 -4.17 -3.37
N LEU A 159 -1.86 -3.78 -4.05
CA LEU A 159 -1.30 -4.52 -5.20
C LEU A 159 -1.02 -6.00 -4.88
N TRP A 160 -0.60 -6.31 -3.64
CA TRP A 160 -0.33 -7.68 -3.21
C TRP A 160 -1.56 -8.59 -3.34
N ASN A 161 -2.76 -8.06 -3.13
CA ASN A 161 -4.00 -8.82 -3.19
C ASN A 161 -4.31 -9.23 -4.63
N VAL A 162 -4.16 -8.29 -5.57
CA VAL A 162 -4.32 -8.56 -7.00
C VAL A 162 -3.32 -9.64 -7.45
N VAL A 163 -2.06 -9.54 -7.01
CA VAL A 163 -1.02 -10.53 -7.35
C VAL A 163 -1.39 -11.93 -6.87
N ILE A 164 -1.84 -12.08 -5.61
CA ILE A 164 -2.23 -13.39 -5.05
C ILE A 164 -3.38 -14.00 -5.84
N VAL A 165 -4.43 -13.20 -6.09
CA VAL A 165 -5.60 -13.69 -6.80
C VAL A 165 -5.25 -14.09 -8.23
N THR A 166 -4.50 -13.26 -8.97
CA THR A 166 -4.11 -13.56 -10.34
C THR A 166 -3.23 -14.80 -10.43
N LEU A 167 -2.23 -14.94 -9.55
CA LEU A 167 -1.34 -16.10 -9.57
C LEU A 167 -2.07 -17.40 -9.26
N LEU A 168 -2.92 -17.42 -8.23
CA LEU A 168 -3.67 -18.61 -7.87
C LEU A 168 -4.70 -18.99 -8.93
N LEU A 169 -5.43 -18.02 -9.49
CA LEU A 169 -6.36 -18.31 -10.57
C LEU A 169 -5.65 -18.85 -11.82
N LEU A 170 -4.51 -18.29 -12.20
CA LEU A 170 -3.74 -18.80 -13.34
C LEU A 170 -3.24 -20.23 -13.11
N MET A 171 -2.76 -20.52 -11.90
CA MET A 171 -2.30 -21.86 -11.54
C MET A 171 -3.44 -22.88 -11.62
N PHE A 172 -4.61 -22.57 -11.04
CA PHE A 172 -5.77 -23.44 -11.07
C PHE A 172 -6.42 -23.55 -12.47
N ALA A 173 -6.37 -22.49 -13.28
CA ALA A 173 -6.82 -22.54 -14.67
C ALA A 173 -5.90 -23.44 -15.51
N ALA A 174 -4.58 -23.36 -15.30
CA ALA A 174 -3.63 -24.22 -16.00
C ALA A 174 -3.83 -25.70 -15.63
N THR A 175 -4.02 -26.03 -14.35
CA THR A 175 -4.34 -27.41 -13.93
C THR A 175 -5.66 -27.87 -14.52
N ALA A 176 -6.69 -27.03 -14.53
CA ALA A 176 -7.97 -27.38 -15.13
C ALA A 176 -7.86 -27.71 -16.62
N LEU A 177 -7.06 -26.94 -17.37
CA LEU A 177 -6.87 -27.18 -18.81
C LEU A 177 -6.12 -28.49 -19.08
N LEU A 178 -5.18 -28.88 -18.21
CA LEU A 178 -4.51 -30.18 -18.29
C LEU A 178 -5.53 -31.30 -18.04
N ASP A 179 -6.34 -31.19 -16.99
CA ASP A 179 -7.35 -32.20 -16.68
C ASP A 179 -8.43 -32.30 -17.76
N VAL A 180 -8.89 -31.17 -18.33
CA VAL A 180 -9.83 -31.19 -19.47
C VAL A 180 -9.26 -32.01 -20.61
N ARG A 181 -7.97 -31.84 -20.93
CA ARG A 181 -7.32 -32.60 -21.99
C ARG A 181 -7.33 -34.09 -21.67
N ASP A 182 -7.00 -34.47 -20.44
CA ASP A 182 -6.94 -35.88 -20.04
C ASP A 182 -8.33 -36.53 -20.01
N TYR A 183 -9.32 -35.88 -19.39
CA TYR A 183 -10.70 -36.40 -19.36
C TYR A 183 -11.34 -36.45 -20.75
N SER A 184 -11.03 -35.51 -21.65
CA SER A 184 -11.52 -35.55 -23.03
C SER A 184 -11.00 -36.75 -23.81
N GLN A 185 -9.82 -37.27 -23.46
CA GLN A 185 -9.25 -38.46 -24.08
C GLN A 185 -9.84 -39.75 -23.51
N ILE A 186 -10.08 -39.78 -22.19
CA ILE A 186 -10.60 -40.96 -21.49
C ILE A 186 -12.10 -41.15 -21.75
N LYS A 187 -12.91 -40.08 -21.68
CA LYS A 187 -14.38 -40.11 -21.77
C LYS A 187 -14.90 -39.62 -23.13
N LYS A 188 -14.20 -39.96 -24.22
CA LYS A 188 -14.36 -39.38 -25.57
C LYS A 188 -15.80 -39.34 -26.12
N ASP A 189 -16.63 -40.32 -25.78
CA ASP A 189 -18.02 -40.42 -26.29
C ASP A 189 -19.05 -39.62 -25.47
N ARG A 190 -18.71 -39.21 -24.25
CA ARG A 190 -19.60 -38.47 -23.34
C ARG A 190 -19.10 -37.06 -23.00
N TRP A 191 -17.87 -36.74 -23.40
CA TRP A 191 -17.22 -35.47 -23.06
C TRP A 191 -17.52 -34.39 -24.09
N GLY A 192 -18.24 -33.36 -23.68
CA GLY A 192 -18.52 -32.18 -24.48
C GLY A 192 -17.82 -30.91 -23.98
N VAL A 193 -18.16 -29.80 -24.64
CA VAL A 193 -17.65 -28.47 -24.29
C VAL A 193 -18.24 -27.99 -22.95
N GLY A 194 -19.46 -28.41 -22.61
CA GLY A 194 -20.13 -28.04 -21.36
C GLY A 194 -19.41 -28.59 -20.13
N GLU A 195 -18.98 -29.85 -20.20
CA GLU A 195 -18.23 -30.55 -19.16
C GLU A 195 -16.84 -29.93 -19.00
N SER A 196 -16.20 -29.56 -20.12
CA SER A 196 -14.92 -28.85 -20.09
C SER A 196 -15.02 -27.51 -19.35
N ILE A 197 -16.08 -26.73 -19.62
CA ILE A 197 -16.33 -25.46 -18.92
C ILE A 197 -16.64 -25.71 -17.44
N ALA A 198 -17.45 -26.71 -17.12
CA ALA A 198 -17.80 -27.04 -15.74
C ALA A 198 -16.56 -27.44 -14.93
N LEU A 199 -15.64 -28.23 -15.51
CA LEU A 199 -14.38 -28.59 -14.87
C LEU A 199 -13.52 -27.35 -14.58
N VAL A 200 -13.37 -26.45 -15.57
CA VAL A 200 -12.64 -25.20 -15.37
C VAL A 200 -13.26 -24.35 -14.26
N VAL A 201 -14.58 -24.20 -14.25
CA VAL A 201 -15.29 -23.44 -13.21
C VAL A 201 -15.07 -24.05 -11.82
N ARG A 202 -15.09 -25.38 -11.68
CA ARG A 202 -14.79 -26.08 -10.41
C ARG A 202 -13.40 -25.70 -9.89
N TYR A 203 -12.39 -25.78 -10.75
CA TYR A 203 -11.02 -25.40 -10.40
C TYR A 203 -10.89 -23.90 -10.06
N LEU A 204 -11.57 -23.02 -10.78
CA LEU A 204 -11.58 -21.59 -10.48
C LEU A 204 -12.26 -21.28 -9.13
N VAL A 205 -13.29 -22.04 -8.74
CA VAL A 205 -13.86 -21.95 -7.37
C VAL A 205 -12.80 -22.31 -6.34
N TYR A 206 -12.08 -23.42 -6.50
CA TYR A 206 -11.02 -23.81 -5.57
C TYR A 206 -9.90 -22.77 -5.50
N GLY A 207 -9.44 -22.27 -6.65
CA GLY A 207 -8.43 -21.23 -6.73
C GLY A 207 -8.87 -19.93 -6.05
N SER A 208 -10.09 -19.48 -6.31
CA SER A 208 -10.64 -18.26 -5.67
C SER A 208 -10.89 -18.41 -4.17
N LEU A 209 -11.28 -19.60 -3.70
CA LEU A 209 -11.44 -19.90 -2.28
C LEU A 209 -10.10 -19.84 -1.54
N ILE A 210 -9.07 -20.48 -2.09
CA ILE A 210 -7.72 -20.45 -1.51
C ILE A 210 -7.17 -19.02 -1.55
N ALA A 211 -7.38 -18.28 -2.64
CA ALA A 211 -6.97 -16.88 -2.74
C ALA A 211 -7.63 -16.01 -1.67
N PHE A 212 -8.94 -16.19 -1.43
CA PHE A 212 -9.66 -15.51 -0.37
C PHE A 212 -9.11 -15.84 1.02
N LEU A 213 -8.84 -17.11 1.30
CA LEU A 213 -8.24 -17.53 2.58
C LEU A 213 -6.85 -16.94 2.79
N CYS A 214 -5.99 -16.95 1.76
CA CYS A 214 -4.67 -16.32 1.81
C CYS A 214 -4.76 -14.81 2.07
N ALA A 215 -5.67 -14.11 1.37
CA ALA A 215 -5.89 -12.68 1.58
C ALA A 215 -6.40 -12.38 2.99
N ALA A 216 -7.30 -13.22 3.53
CA ALA A 216 -7.79 -13.12 4.90
C ALA A 216 -6.68 -13.30 5.93
N LEU A 217 -5.83 -14.32 5.77
CA LEU A 217 -4.70 -14.57 6.67
C LEU A 217 -3.69 -13.41 6.66
N ILE A 218 -3.36 -12.87 5.48
CA ILE A 218 -2.44 -11.73 5.36
C ILE A 218 -3.05 -10.48 6.00
N THR A 219 -4.33 -10.21 5.76
CA THR A 219 -5.02 -9.05 6.33
C THR A 219 -5.07 -9.12 7.86
N ILE A 220 -5.38 -10.29 8.42
CA ILE A 220 -5.34 -10.54 9.86
C ILE A 220 -3.91 -10.37 10.39
N GLY A 221 -2.92 -10.96 9.72
CA GLY A 221 -1.50 -10.86 10.10
C GLY A 221 -1.00 -9.42 10.12
N LEU A 222 -1.32 -8.63 9.10
CA LEU A 222 -0.98 -7.20 9.03
C LEU A 222 -1.68 -6.39 10.14
N THR A 223 -2.92 -6.72 10.45
CA THR A 223 -3.66 -6.06 11.53
C THR A 223 -3.02 -6.34 12.89
N ILE A 224 -2.63 -7.60 13.15
CA ILE A 224 -1.92 -7.99 14.36
C ILE A 224 -0.56 -7.28 14.44
N TYR A 225 0.21 -7.30 13.34
CA TYR A 225 1.50 -6.63 13.26
C TYR A 225 1.41 -5.13 13.56
N ASN A 226 0.44 -4.45 12.93
CA ASN A 226 0.24 -3.01 13.13
C ASN A 226 -0.18 -2.68 14.58
N ASN A 227 -1.02 -3.53 15.18
CA ASN A 227 -1.41 -3.38 16.58
C ASN A 227 -0.18 -3.47 17.52
N PHE A 228 0.71 -4.43 17.29
CA PHE A 228 1.92 -4.60 18.10
C PHE A 228 2.97 -3.51 17.89
N MET A 229 3.24 -3.12 16.64
CA MET A 229 4.32 -2.17 16.33
C MET A 229 3.91 -0.71 16.48
N TYR A 230 2.69 -0.35 16.08
CA TYR A 230 2.26 1.05 15.98
C TYR A 230 1.16 1.41 16.99
N ARG A 231 0.67 0.45 17.79
CA ARG A 231 -0.52 0.62 18.65
C ARG A 231 -1.72 1.21 17.92
N SER A 232 -1.77 1.05 16.60
CA SER A 232 -2.88 1.45 15.75
C SER A 232 -3.62 0.19 15.30
N SER A 233 -4.94 0.20 15.46
CA SER A 233 -5.80 -0.89 15.00
C SER A 233 -6.63 -0.38 13.84
N SER A 234 -6.05 -0.40 12.63
CA SER A 234 -6.80 -0.19 11.40
C SER A 234 -7.05 -1.55 10.75
N PHE A 235 -8.30 -2.02 10.83
CA PHE A 235 -8.76 -3.18 10.05
C PHE A 235 -9.51 -2.67 8.83
N ASP A 236 -8.92 -2.84 7.66
CA ASP A 236 -9.51 -2.39 6.40
C ASP A 236 -10.17 -3.56 5.66
N ILE A 237 -11.50 -3.63 5.76
CA ILE A 237 -12.32 -4.65 5.09
C ILE A 237 -12.20 -4.56 3.57
N SER A 238 -11.87 -3.39 3.02
CA SER A 238 -11.75 -3.21 1.56
C SER A 238 -10.71 -4.15 0.94
N TRP A 239 -9.72 -4.60 1.73
CA TRP A 239 -8.69 -5.53 1.27
C TRP A 239 -9.22 -6.93 0.98
N LEU A 240 -10.41 -7.30 1.45
CA LEU A 240 -11.03 -8.59 1.16
C LEU A 240 -12.04 -8.52 0.01
N PHE A 241 -12.34 -7.33 -0.49
CA PHE A 241 -13.44 -7.12 -1.41
C PHE A 241 -13.21 -7.78 -2.78
N ILE A 242 -12.02 -7.61 -3.37
CA ILE A 242 -11.66 -8.24 -4.65
C ILE A 242 -11.71 -9.78 -4.61
N PRO A 243 -10.99 -10.47 -3.71
CA PRO A 243 -11.01 -11.92 -3.66
C PRO A 243 -12.41 -12.45 -3.33
N PHE A 244 -13.17 -11.72 -2.51
CA PHE A 244 -14.57 -12.06 -2.21
C PHE A 244 -15.47 -11.97 -3.45
N LEU A 245 -15.40 -10.87 -4.21
CA LEU A 245 -16.20 -10.70 -5.43
C LEU A 245 -15.90 -11.79 -6.46
N ILE A 246 -14.62 -12.13 -6.64
CA ILE A 246 -14.18 -13.18 -7.56
C ILE A 246 -14.68 -14.55 -7.11
N LEU A 247 -14.61 -14.84 -5.80
CA LEU A 247 -15.15 -16.07 -5.23
C LEU A 247 -16.67 -16.16 -5.45
N VAL A 248 -17.42 -15.08 -5.19
CA VAL A 248 -18.87 -15.03 -5.41
C VAL A 248 -19.21 -15.23 -6.89
N ALA A 249 -18.49 -14.58 -7.81
CA ALA A 249 -18.70 -14.74 -9.25
C ALA A 249 -18.48 -16.20 -9.69
N ASN A 250 -17.39 -16.84 -9.23
CA ASN A 250 -17.10 -18.24 -9.54
C ASN A 250 -18.10 -19.20 -8.89
N LEU A 251 -18.57 -18.93 -7.67
CA LEU A 251 -19.62 -19.71 -7.02
C LEU A 251 -20.93 -19.63 -7.80
N ILE A 252 -21.33 -18.45 -8.27
CA ILE A 252 -22.51 -18.30 -9.11
C ILE A 252 -22.37 -19.13 -10.39
N ALA A 253 -21.23 -19.03 -11.07
CA ALA A 253 -20.94 -19.85 -12.26
C ALA A 253 -21.01 -21.35 -11.95
N TYR A 254 -20.47 -21.77 -10.80
CA TYR A 254 -20.52 -23.16 -10.35
C TYR A 254 -21.95 -23.64 -10.11
N TYR A 255 -22.78 -22.85 -9.43
CA TYR A 255 -24.18 -23.18 -9.21
C TYR A 255 -24.97 -23.27 -10.53
N ILE A 256 -24.68 -22.42 -11.51
CA ILE A 256 -25.29 -22.49 -12.84
C ILE A 256 -24.89 -23.80 -13.54
N CYS A 257 -23.61 -24.19 -13.49
CA CYS A 257 -23.15 -25.46 -14.07
C CYS A 257 -23.79 -26.67 -13.38
N LYS A 258 -23.93 -26.61 -12.05
CA LYS A 258 -24.59 -27.65 -11.25
C LYS A 258 -26.08 -27.77 -11.58
N TRP A 259 -26.77 -26.65 -11.72
CA TRP A 259 -28.20 -26.65 -12.07
C TRP A 259 -28.47 -27.22 -13.46
N ARG A 260 -27.50 -27.10 -14.38
CA ARG A 260 -27.55 -27.70 -15.72
C ARG A 260 -27.15 -29.18 -15.78
N GLY A 261 -26.76 -29.80 -14.67
CA GLY A 261 -26.33 -31.21 -14.65
C GLY A 261 -24.98 -31.48 -15.32
N LEU A 262 -24.16 -30.44 -15.56
CA LEU A 262 -22.87 -30.60 -16.27
C LEU A 262 -21.81 -31.35 -15.46
N TYR A 263 -22.05 -31.56 -14.16
CA TYR A 263 -21.14 -32.29 -13.29
C TYR A 263 -21.41 -33.79 -13.25
N ASP A 264 -22.52 -34.28 -13.80
CA ASP A 264 -22.89 -35.69 -13.73
C ASP A 264 -21.81 -36.58 -14.38
N VAL A 265 -21.33 -36.21 -15.57
CA VAL A 265 -20.25 -36.92 -16.28
C VAL A 265 -18.89 -36.78 -15.59
N ILE A 266 -18.69 -35.70 -14.82
CA ILE A 266 -17.44 -35.40 -14.13
C ILE A 266 -17.35 -36.19 -12.81
N ASP A 267 -18.47 -36.29 -12.08
CA ASP A 267 -18.55 -36.95 -10.77
C ASP A 267 -18.85 -38.46 -10.87
N GLU A 268 -19.22 -38.95 -12.06
CA GLU A 268 -19.18 -40.37 -12.42
C GLU A 268 -17.71 -40.86 -12.49
N GLU A 269 -17.10 -41.11 -11.34
CA GLU A 269 -15.94 -42.00 -11.14
C GLU A 269 -16.37 -43.35 -10.56
#